data_AF-A0A3L6Q2C1-F1
#
_entry.id   AF-A0A3L6Q2C1-F1
#
_cell.length_a   1.000
_cell.length_b   1.000
_cell.length_c   1.000
_cell.angle_alpha   90.00
_cell.angle_beta   90.00
_cell.angle_gamma   90.00
#
_symmetry.space_group_name_H-M   'P 1'
#
loop_
_entity.id
_entity.type
_entity.pdbx_description
1 polymer ?
#
loop_
_entity_poly.entity_id
_entity_poly.type
_entity_poly.pdbx_seq_one_letter_code
_entity_poly.pdbx_strand_id
1 'polypeptide(L)'
;MGDGAASSVLRVVRPQYRDMPYRKEQDDELACLLSKIDSSYAEACDRLAVRGRPVTLARFLDAGVCIGLHDLVSNIMANTTCTSDLRPDLREKVLVGAAVERKLDDLCRRSLEGLVAFLVYFFPYLAGWEAVRYLLLANADLLAAAHLIVVDRGMKGFSFTSPASVPAFEAALAAEVAKHPQPERLVRAWMSLSSRLHQVLALLHEVQHHSPRESTERLRHLLSDDPVVPPCLAIPCLLRAGYCYGPMDDPASNIILNTIWYEANFPAEINPVLDMIGPKSLTRLVSRSFYGLVSFLQTRYHNLSEHQAVQCLVSTCGQLCAADPNFCAPGDGKAQQHVQMVLGASDIPIITKVEQQVPSATIQEAYEAAATAAWHPNPEQQATFLTSWEGDLHREGKFSLEEVQHLCSALSPK
;
A
#
# COMPACT_ATOMS: atom_id res chain seq x y z
N MET A 1 -10.17 21.04 42.96
CA MET A 1 -10.75 21.65 41.74
C MET A 1 -9.99 21.01 40.59
N GLY A 2 -10.61 20.01 39.95
CA GLY A 2 -10.00 19.25 38.87
C GLY A 2 -10.14 20.02 37.57
N ASP A 3 -9.00 20.32 36.95
CA ASP A 3 -8.91 20.91 35.63
C ASP A 3 -9.28 19.83 34.61
N GLY A 4 -10.48 19.94 34.04
CA GLY A 4 -10.97 19.02 33.03
C GLY A 4 -10.26 19.33 31.72
N ALA A 5 -9.27 18.50 31.35
CA ALA A 5 -8.73 18.49 30.01
C ALA A 5 -9.89 18.26 29.01
N ALA A 6 -10.34 19.35 28.39
CA ALA A 6 -11.29 19.27 27.28
C ALA A 6 -10.60 18.48 26.18
N SER A 7 -11.02 17.23 25.98
CA SER A 7 -10.60 16.42 24.83
C SER A 7 -10.91 17.22 23.57
N SER A 8 -9.87 17.64 22.85
CA SER A 8 -10.02 18.33 21.57
C SER A 8 -10.63 17.37 20.56
N VAL A 9 -11.67 17.84 19.87
CA VAL A 9 -12.46 17.00 18.96
C VAL A 9 -11.88 17.15 17.55
N LEU A 10 -11.09 16.17 17.10
CA LEU A 10 -10.59 16.13 15.72
C LEU A 10 -11.75 15.89 14.74
N ARG A 11 -11.91 16.77 13.74
CA ARG A 11 -12.92 16.64 12.68
C ARG A 11 -12.31 16.06 11.42
N VAL A 12 -12.14 14.74 11.42
CA VAL A 12 -11.53 13.99 10.32
C VAL A 12 -12.57 13.66 9.24
N VAL A 13 -12.46 14.28 8.08
CA VAL A 13 -13.19 13.87 6.87
C VAL A 13 -12.42 12.75 6.21
N ARG A 14 -13.06 11.59 6.10
CA ARG A 14 -12.48 10.44 5.42
C ARG A 14 -13.07 10.31 4.02
N PRO A 15 -12.32 9.72 3.08
CA PRO A 15 -12.91 9.24 1.84
C PRO A 15 -14.19 8.47 2.15
N GLN A 16 -15.31 8.87 1.53
CA GLN A 16 -16.42 7.95 1.44
C GLN A 16 -15.88 6.73 0.69
N TYR A 17 -15.95 5.58 1.34
CA TYR A 17 -15.51 4.29 0.82
C TYR A 17 -16.39 3.87 -0.37
N ARG A 18 -16.43 4.65 -1.46
CA ARG A 18 -17.23 4.31 -2.64
C ARG A 18 -16.89 2.92 -3.20
N ASP A 19 -15.71 2.41 -2.88
CA ASP A 19 -15.20 1.12 -3.34
C ASP A 19 -14.92 0.08 -2.23
N MET A 20 -15.10 0.40 -0.93
CA MET A 20 -14.90 -0.60 0.13
C MET A 20 -16.24 -1.31 0.41
N PRO A 21 -16.33 -2.63 0.19
CA PRO A 21 -17.52 -3.39 0.49
C PRO A 21 -17.84 -3.34 1.99
N TYR A 22 -19.12 -3.48 2.35
CA TYR A 22 -19.52 -3.55 3.75
C TYR A 22 -18.87 -4.75 4.45
N ARG A 23 -18.68 -4.68 5.78
CA ARG A 23 -18.09 -5.80 6.55
C ARG A 23 -18.76 -7.14 6.25
N LYS A 24 -20.10 -7.15 6.17
CA LYS A 24 -20.87 -8.35 5.83
C LYS A 24 -20.47 -8.92 4.45
N GLU A 25 -20.32 -8.07 3.44
CA GLU A 25 -19.90 -8.50 2.10
C GLU A 25 -18.45 -9.03 2.12
N GLN A 26 -17.56 -8.42 2.90
CA GLN A 26 -16.19 -8.93 3.10
C GLN A 26 -16.21 -10.31 3.78
N ASP A 27 -17.03 -10.50 4.80
CA ASP A 27 -17.19 -11.77 5.51
C ASP A 27 -17.78 -12.85 4.58
N ASP A 28 -18.75 -12.49 3.73
CA ASP A 28 -19.36 -13.38 2.74
C ASP A 28 -18.34 -13.78 1.64
N GLU A 29 -17.55 -12.84 1.13
CA GLU A 29 -16.46 -13.10 0.16
C GLU A 29 -15.39 -14.02 0.76
N LEU A 30 -15.00 -13.76 2.02
CA LEU A 30 -14.04 -14.57 2.77
C LEU A 30 -14.53 -16.00 2.96
N ALA A 31 -15.80 -16.17 3.38
CA ALA A 31 -16.42 -17.48 3.55
C ALA A 31 -16.49 -18.27 2.23
N CYS A 32 -16.83 -17.59 1.13
CA CYS A 32 -16.86 -18.18 -0.21
C CYS A 32 -15.47 -18.66 -0.65
N LEU A 33 -14.43 -17.85 -0.42
CA LEU A 33 -13.06 -18.21 -0.74
C LEU A 33 -12.56 -19.40 0.10
N LEU A 34 -12.86 -19.41 1.40
CA LEU A 34 -12.54 -20.54 2.29
C LEU A 34 -13.21 -21.84 1.81
N SER A 35 -14.48 -21.78 1.42
CA SER A 35 -15.19 -22.94 0.88
C SER A 35 -14.55 -23.49 -0.41
N LYS A 36 -14.05 -22.61 -1.29
CA LYS A 36 -13.30 -23.02 -2.49
C LYS A 36 -11.98 -23.71 -2.14
N ILE A 37 -11.23 -23.15 -1.19
CA ILE A 37 -9.96 -23.74 -0.73
C ILE A 37 -10.23 -25.12 -0.10
N ASP A 38 -11.24 -25.22 0.76
CA ASP A 38 -11.66 -26.48 1.40
C ASP A 38 -12.03 -27.56 0.37
N SER A 39 -12.80 -27.20 -0.67
CA SER A 39 -13.14 -28.13 -1.76
C SER A 39 -11.90 -28.64 -2.51
N SER A 40 -10.89 -27.79 -2.70
CA SER A 40 -9.61 -28.17 -3.33
C SER A 40 -8.80 -29.11 -2.45
N TYR A 41 -8.89 -28.96 -1.12
CA TYR A 41 -8.30 -29.88 -0.16
C TYR A 41 -8.94 -31.26 -0.18
N ALA A 42 -10.27 -31.33 -0.28
CA ALA A 42 -10.99 -32.58 -0.45
C ALA A 42 -10.56 -33.28 -1.75
N GLU A 43 -10.50 -32.55 -2.86
CA GLU A 43 -10.05 -33.09 -4.14
C GLU A 43 -8.59 -33.58 -4.10
N ALA A 44 -7.68 -32.82 -3.50
CA ALA A 44 -6.29 -33.21 -3.34
C ALA A 44 -6.14 -34.47 -2.45
N CYS A 45 -6.94 -34.59 -1.37
CA CYS A 45 -6.98 -35.78 -0.53
C CYS A 45 -7.33 -37.04 -1.34
N ASP A 46 -8.33 -36.93 -2.22
CA ASP A 46 -8.80 -38.03 -3.05
C ASP A 46 -7.73 -38.41 -4.10
N ARG A 47 -7.17 -37.42 -4.81
CA ARG A 47 -6.09 -37.65 -5.80
C ARG A 47 -4.83 -38.24 -5.19
N LEU A 48 -4.45 -37.81 -3.98
CA LEU A 48 -3.31 -38.34 -3.24
C LEU A 48 -3.63 -39.62 -2.46
N ALA A 49 -4.86 -40.15 -2.54
CA ALA A 49 -5.31 -41.34 -1.82
C ALA A 49 -4.77 -41.40 -0.37
N VAL A 50 -4.87 -40.29 0.37
CA VAL A 50 -4.22 -40.12 1.68
C VAL A 50 -4.82 -41.02 2.75
N ARG A 51 -6.11 -41.39 2.60
CA ARG A 51 -6.88 -42.22 3.55
C ARG A 51 -6.30 -43.62 3.77
N GLY A 52 -5.46 -44.12 2.86
CA GLY A 52 -4.78 -45.41 2.97
C GLY A 52 -3.27 -45.32 3.20
N ARG A 53 -2.71 -44.12 3.33
CA ARG A 53 -1.25 -43.89 3.37
C ARG A 53 -0.88 -42.96 4.53
N PRO A 54 -0.66 -43.50 5.75
CA PRO A 54 -0.40 -42.70 6.95
C PRO A 54 0.75 -41.69 6.79
N VAL A 55 1.83 -42.09 6.11
CA VAL A 55 2.98 -41.21 5.84
C VAL A 55 2.60 -40.06 4.90
N THR A 56 1.83 -40.34 3.84
CA THR A 56 1.35 -39.32 2.91
C THR A 56 0.35 -38.39 3.57
N LEU A 57 -0.54 -38.90 4.41
CA LEU A 57 -1.49 -38.11 5.19
C LEU A 57 -0.77 -37.17 6.17
N ALA A 58 0.26 -37.66 6.88
CA ALA A 58 1.06 -36.83 7.76
C ALA A 58 1.74 -35.68 7.00
N ARG A 59 2.38 -35.99 5.86
CA ARG A 59 3.01 -34.99 4.99
C ARG A 59 2.01 -33.98 4.46
N PHE A 60 0.83 -34.44 4.06
CA PHE A 60 -0.25 -33.58 3.58
C PHE A 60 -0.69 -32.58 4.67
N LEU A 61 -0.96 -33.07 5.88
CA LEU A 61 -1.43 -32.21 6.98
C LEU A 61 -0.34 -31.26 7.52
N ASP A 62 0.93 -31.62 7.40
CA ASP A 62 2.03 -30.80 7.92
C ASP A 62 2.54 -29.78 6.88
N ALA A 63 2.45 -30.09 5.59
CA ALA A 63 3.12 -29.35 4.51
C ALA A 63 2.25 -29.05 3.27
N GLY A 64 1.05 -29.61 3.16
CA GLY A 64 0.18 -29.49 1.99
C GLY A 64 -0.51 -28.14 1.82
N VAL A 65 0.14 -27.00 2.13
CA VAL A 65 -0.42 -25.67 1.88
C VAL A 65 -0.71 -25.47 0.39
N CYS A 66 -1.67 -24.63 -0.01
CA CYS A 66 -2.01 -24.43 -1.44
C CYS A 66 -1.29 -23.24 -2.11
N ILE A 67 -0.29 -22.66 -1.44
CA ILE A 67 0.53 -21.56 -1.95
C ILE A 67 1.47 -22.13 -3.03
N GLY A 68 1.72 -21.36 -4.10
CA GLY A 68 2.62 -21.76 -5.18
C GLY A 68 2.29 -21.11 -6.52
N LEU A 69 2.87 -21.65 -7.58
CA LEU A 69 2.81 -21.11 -8.94
C LEU A 69 1.79 -21.81 -9.85
N HIS A 70 1.03 -22.78 -9.33
CA HIS A 70 0.01 -23.52 -10.08
C HIS A 70 -1.39 -23.33 -9.48
N ASP A 71 -2.37 -24.05 -10.02
CA ASP A 71 -3.69 -24.17 -9.41
C ASP A 71 -3.61 -24.76 -7.99
N LEU A 72 -4.64 -24.52 -7.19
CA LEU A 72 -4.70 -24.93 -5.79
C LEU A 72 -4.36 -26.40 -5.57
N VAL A 73 -4.97 -27.30 -6.36
CA VAL A 73 -4.82 -28.76 -6.18
C VAL A 73 -3.40 -29.18 -6.54
N SER A 74 -2.86 -28.67 -7.65
CA SER A 74 -1.48 -28.93 -8.04
C SER A 74 -0.46 -28.44 -7.01
N ASN A 75 -0.67 -27.26 -6.43
CA ASN A 75 0.19 -26.75 -5.35
C ASN A 75 0.12 -27.65 -4.11
N ILE A 76 -1.07 -28.04 -3.66
CA ILE A 76 -1.24 -28.94 -2.50
C ILE A 76 -0.50 -30.26 -2.74
N MET A 77 -0.66 -30.85 -3.93
CA MET A 77 0.03 -32.10 -4.30
C MET A 77 1.55 -31.92 -4.34
N ALA A 78 2.04 -30.86 -4.98
CA ALA A 78 3.47 -30.55 -5.05
C ALA A 78 4.05 -30.37 -3.64
N ASN A 79 3.40 -29.59 -2.78
CA ASN A 79 3.92 -29.27 -1.46
C ASN A 79 3.93 -30.49 -0.53
N THR A 80 2.92 -31.35 -0.67
CA THR A 80 2.87 -32.65 0.02
C THR A 80 4.01 -33.58 -0.44
N THR A 81 4.30 -33.61 -1.74
CA THR A 81 5.24 -34.56 -2.35
C THR A 81 6.71 -34.09 -2.32
N CYS A 82 6.96 -32.78 -2.31
CA CYS A 82 8.29 -32.20 -2.22
C CYS A 82 8.87 -32.18 -0.80
N THR A 83 8.03 -32.34 0.22
CA THR A 83 8.44 -32.34 1.62
C THR A 83 8.99 -33.71 2.03
N SER A 84 10.19 -33.78 2.59
CA SER A 84 10.76 -35.05 3.08
C SER A 84 9.99 -35.55 4.30
N ASP A 85 10.22 -36.80 4.73
CA ASP A 85 9.63 -37.29 5.98
C ASP A 85 10.11 -36.42 7.17
N LEU A 86 9.26 -35.52 7.63
CA LEU A 86 9.58 -34.53 8.66
C LEU A 86 9.71 -35.14 10.06
N ARG A 87 9.11 -36.32 10.28
CA ARG A 87 9.25 -37.11 11.51
C ARG A 87 9.14 -38.60 11.20
N PRO A 88 10.24 -39.37 11.20
CA PRO A 88 10.18 -40.83 11.11
C PRO A 88 9.41 -41.46 12.29
N ASP A 89 9.31 -40.74 13.41
CA ASP A 89 8.70 -41.15 14.69
C ASP A 89 7.16 -41.04 14.71
N LEU A 90 6.53 -40.38 13.73
CA LEU A 90 5.06 -40.32 13.59
C LEU A 90 4.47 -41.59 12.94
N ARG A 91 5.31 -42.58 12.59
CA ARG A 91 4.88 -43.88 12.04
C ARG A 91 3.84 -44.61 12.90
N GLU A 92 3.72 -44.28 14.18
CA GLU A 92 2.85 -45.00 15.13
C GLU A 92 1.58 -44.27 15.60
N LYS A 93 1.44 -42.95 15.42
CA LYS A 93 0.21 -42.25 15.86
C LYS A 93 -0.75 -42.06 14.70
N VAL A 94 -1.67 -43.01 14.54
CA VAL A 94 -2.83 -42.86 13.65
C VAL A 94 -3.63 -41.64 14.11
N LEU A 95 -3.61 -40.57 13.32
CA LEU A 95 -4.47 -39.42 13.54
C LEU A 95 -5.91 -39.84 13.22
N VAL A 96 -6.82 -39.75 14.19
CA VAL A 96 -8.20 -40.24 14.04
C VAL A 96 -9.16 -39.08 13.85
N GLY A 97 -10.06 -39.21 12.86
CA GLY A 97 -11.27 -38.39 12.65
C GLY A 97 -11.12 -36.91 12.99
N ALA A 98 -11.63 -36.49 14.14
CA ALA A 98 -11.65 -35.10 14.59
C ALA A 98 -10.26 -34.42 14.67
N ALA A 99 -9.19 -35.18 14.87
CA ALA A 99 -7.83 -34.61 14.87
C ALA A 99 -7.31 -34.33 13.46
N VAL A 100 -7.78 -35.09 12.45
CA VAL A 100 -7.49 -34.84 11.03
C VAL A 100 -8.28 -33.63 10.56
N GLU A 101 -9.57 -33.55 10.89
CA GLU A 101 -10.45 -32.43 10.51
C GLU A 101 -9.91 -31.09 11.02
N ARG A 102 -9.58 -30.98 12.31
CA ARG A 102 -8.97 -29.75 12.86
C ARG A 102 -7.65 -29.36 12.20
N LYS A 103 -6.83 -30.34 11.79
CA LYS A 103 -5.58 -30.05 11.06
C LYS A 103 -5.87 -29.58 9.64
N LEU A 104 -6.93 -30.09 9.02
CA LEU A 104 -7.37 -29.65 7.70
C LEU A 104 -7.90 -28.21 7.75
N ASP A 105 -8.70 -27.87 8.75
CA ASP A 105 -9.18 -26.49 8.97
C ASP A 105 -8.01 -25.52 9.15
N ASP A 106 -7.01 -25.89 9.97
CA ASP A 106 -5.79 -25.10 10.14
C ASP A 106 -5.02 -24.93 8.83
N LEU A 107 -4.96 -25.97 8.01
CA LEU A 107 -4.29 -25.97 6.72
C LEU A 107 -5.01 -25.05 5.71
N CYS A 108 -6.34 -25.09 5.68
CA CYS A 108 -7.19 -24.18 4.89
C CYS A 108 -6.93 -22.72 5.29
N ARG A 109 -6.97 -22.42 6.59
CA ARG A 109 -6.72 -21.08 7.13
C ARG A 109 -5.32 -20.57 6.81
N ARG A 110 -4.28 -21.37 7.07
CA ARG A 110 -2.88 -21.00 6.80
C ARG A 110 -2.63 -20.76 5.32
N SER A 111 -3.29 -21.53 4.46
CA SER A 111 -3.18 -21.37 3.01
C SER A 111 -3.83 -20.09 2.52
N LEU A 112 -5.02 -19.77 3.01
CA LEU A 112 -5.65 -18.48 2.75
C LEU A 112 -4.78 -17.31 3.24
N GLU A 113 -4.33 -17.38 4.49
CA GLU A 113 -3.48 -16.35 5.08
C GLU A 113 -2.21 -16.13 4.27
N GLY A 114 -1.57 -17.22 3.79
CA GLY A 114 -0.38 -17.10 2.96
C GLY A 114 -0.63 -16.57 1.56
N LEU A 115 -1.77 -16.90 0.92
CA LEU A 115 -2.15 -16.29 -0.36
C LEU A 115 -2.42 -14.78 -0.22
N VAL A 116 -3.15 -14.39 0.82
CA VAL A 116 -3.43 -12.97 1.11
C VAL A 116 -2.15 -12.22 1.45
N ALA A 117 -1.33 -12.77 2.34
CA ALA A 117 -0.09 -12.14 2.76
C ALA A 117 0.92 -12.03 1.61
N PHE A 118 1.00 -13.04 0.72
CA PHE A 118 1.76 -12.94 -0.52
C PHE A 118 1.32 -11.73 -1.35
N LEU A 119 0.01 -11.59 -1.63
CA LEU A 119 -0.48 -10.49 -2.46
C LEU A 119 -0.31 -9.13 -1.78
N VAL A 120 -0.51 -9.02 -0.47
CA VAL A 120 -0.32 -7.77 0.27
C VAL A 120 1.17 -7.38 0.33
N TYR A 121 2.06 -8.36 0.48
CA TYR A 121 3.50 -8.15 0.46
C TYR A 121 3.97 -7.73 -0.94
N PHE A 122 3.55 -8.45 -1.97
CA PHE A 122 3.95 -8.21 -3.36
C PHE A 122 3.30 -6.94 -3.95
N PHE A 123 2.13 -6.53 -3.43
CA PHE A 123 1.46 -5.28 -3.77
C PHE A 123 1.25 -4.41 -2.51
N PRO A 124 2.23 -3.57 -2.12
CA PRO A 124 2.24 -2.83 -0.84
C PRO A 124 1.07 -1.87 -0.57
N TYR A 125 0.22 -1.65 -1.58
CA TYR A 125 -0.98 -0.80 -1.51
C TYR A 125 -2.28 -1.61 -1.70
N LEU A 126 -2.23 -2.93 -1.61
CA LEU A 126 -3.39 -3.81 -1.64
C LEU A 126 -3.88 -4.03 -0.21
N ALA A 127 -5.12 -3.65 0.08
CA ALA A 127 -5.73 -3.99 1.35
C ALA A 127 -6.02 -5.50 1.42
N GLY A 128 -6.00 -6.10 2.61
CA GLY A 128 -6.27 -7.53 2.78
C GLY A 128 -7.63 -7.96 2.23
N TRP A 129 -8.67 -7.13 2.38
CA TRP A 129 -9.99 -7.40 1.80
C TRP A 129 -9.99 -7.34 0.26
N GLU A 130 -9.20 -6.43 -0.34
CA GLU A 130 -9.03 -6.40 -1.81
C GLU A 130 -8.34 -7.69 -2.28
N ALA A 131 -7.32 -8.14 -1.54
CA ALA A 131 -6.61 -9.38 -1.86
C ALA A 131 -7.56 -10.59 -1.85
N VAL A 132 -8.41 -10.71 -0.83
CA VAL A 132 -9.47 -11.75 -0.77
C VAL A 132 -10.38 -11.68 -1.99
N ARG A 133 -10.85 -10.49 -2.36
CA ARG A 133 -11.72 -10.29 -3.53
C ARG A 133 -11.05 -10.68 -4.84
N TYR A 134 -9.79 -10.27 -5.05
CA TYR A 134 -9.03 -10.67 -6.25
C TYR A 134 -8.77 -12.17 -6.31
N LEU A 135 -8.44 -12.80 -5.18
CA LEU A 135 -8.33 -14.25 -5.09
C LEU A 135 -9.66 -14.92 -5.42
N LEU A 136 -10.78 -14.44 -4.89
CA LEU A 136 -12.09 -15.00 -5.18
C LEU A 136 -12.43 -14.91 -6.68
N LEU A 137 -12.18 -13.75 -7.31
CA LEU A 137 -12.36 -13.54 -8.75
C LEU A 137 -11.44 -14.43 -9.59
N ALA A 138 -10.24 -14.70 -9.08
CA ALA A 138 -9.25 -15.57 -9.72
C ALA A 138 -9.43 -17.06 -9.39
N ASN A 139 -10.52 -17.47 -8.72
CA ASN A 139 -10.70 -18.84 -8.24
C ASN A 139 -9.54 -19.35 -7.37
N ALA A 140 -9.01 -18.47 -6.52
CA ALA A 140 -7.87 -18.66 -5.63
C ALA A 140 -6.54 -18.99 -6.34
N ASP A 141 -6.45 -18.79 -7.64
CA ASP A 141 -5.19 -18.84 -8.38
C ASP A 141 -4.39 -17.56 -8.10
N LEU A 142 -3.19 -17.73 -7.52
CA LEU A 142 -2.34 -16.63 -7.08
C LEU A 142 -1.83 -15.78 -8.25
N LEU A 143 -1.44 -16.42 -9.37
CA LEU A 143 -0.90 -15.73 -10.53
C LEU A 143 -1.99 -15.00 -11.30
N ALA A 144 -3.16 -15.62 -11.45
CA ALA A 144 -4.32 -14.98 -12.04
C ALA A 144 -4.79 -13.79 -11.19
N ALA A 145 -4.81 -13.91 -9.85
CA ALA A 145 -5.14 -12.80 -8.95
C ALA A 145 -4.14 -11.64 -9.10
N ALA A 146 -2.84 -11.93 -9.11
CA ALA A 146 -1.81 -10.93 -9.33
C ALA A 146 -1.92 -10.26 -10.71
N HIS A 147 -2.27 -11.01 -11.77
CA HIS A 147 -2.54 -10.45 -13.09
C HIS A 147 -3.79 -9.55 -13.10
N LEU A 148 -4.87 -9.94 -12.44
CA LEU A 148 -6.07 -9.11 -12.29
C LEU A 148 -5.77 -7.79 -11.59
N ILE A 149 -4.94 -7.82 -10.53
CA ILE A 149 -4.50 -6.61 -9.81
C ILE A 149 -3.72 -5.68 -10.76
N VAL A 150 -2.79 -6.23 -11.53
CA VAL A 150 -1.98 -5.48 -12.49
C VAL A 150 -2.84 -4.80 -13.55
N VAL A 151 -3.78 -5.55 -14.14
CA VAL A 151 -4.71 -5.03 -15.14
C VAL A 151 -5.64 -3.98 -14.55
N ASP A 152 -6.28 -4.27 -13.41
CA ASP A 152 -7.21 -3.34 -12.77
C ASP A 152 -6.52 -2.03 -12.35
N ARG A 153 -5.29 -2.11 -11.83
CA ARG A 153 -4.53 -0.94 -11.41
C ARG A 153 -3.85 -0.19 -12.55
N GLY A 154 -3.96 -0.69 -13.78
CA GLY A 154 -3.35 -0.08 -14.97
C GLY A 154 -1.83 -0.07 -14.91
N MET A 155 -1.23 -1.09 -14.29
CA MET A 155 0.22 -1.22 -14.14
C MET A 155 0.83 -1.59 -15.51
N LYS A 156 1.48 -0.63 -16.16
CA LYS A 156 2.14 -0.84 -17.47
C LYS A 156 3.55 -1.40 -17.28
N GLY A 157 3.92 -2.40 -18.08
CA GLY A 157 5.27 -2.99 -18.08
C GLY A 157 5.53 -4.05 -17.02
N PHE A 158 4.51 -4.46 -16.27
CA PHE A 158 4.62 -5.57 -15.32
C PHE A 158 4.82 -6.89 -16.07
N SER A 159 5.92 -7.57 -15.75
CA SER A 159 6.16 -8.95 -16.15
C SER A 159 6.67 -9.71 -14.95
N PHE A 160 6.08 -10.87 -14.64
CA PHE A 160 6.57 -11.76 -13.57
C PHE A 160 8.02 -12.23 -13.81
N THR A 161 8.48 -12.19 -15.07
CA THR A 161 9.81 -12.65 -15.50
C THR A 161 10.81 -11.50 -15.65
N SER A 162 10.47 -10.27 -15.23
CA SER A 162 11.41 -9.15 -15.30
C SER A 162 12.57 -9.33 -14.29
N PRO A 163 13.78 -8.83 -14.58
CA PRO A 163 14.92 -8.91 -13.66
C PRO A 163 14.66 -8.27 -12.28
N ALA A 164 13.74 -7.30 -12.20
CA ALA A 164 13.36 -6.64 -10.95
C ALA A 164 12.26 -7.40 -10.18
N SER A 165 11.34 -8.08 -10.88
CA SER A 165 10.21 -8.78 -10.25
C SER A 165 10.56 -10.17 -9.76
N VAL A 166 11.55 -10.84 -10.34
CA VAL A 166 11.92 -12.22 -9.97
C VAL A 166 12.43 -12.28 -8.52
N PRO A 167 13.41 -11.46 -8.08
CA PRO A 167 13.84 -11.45 -6.68
C PRO A 167 12.71 -11.04 -5.74
N ALA A 168 11.82 -10.15 -6.19
CA ALA A 168 10.66 -9.72 -5.43
C ALA A 168 9.70 -10.86 -5.13
N PHE A 169 9.41 -11.62 -6.18
CA PHE A 169 8.51 -12.75 -6.15
C PHE A 169 9.11 -13.88 -5.31
N GLU A 170 10.40 -14.17 -5.49
CA GLU A 170 11.12 -15.16 -4.67
C GLU A 170 11.13 -14.79 -3.19
N ALA A 171 11.37 -13.53 -2.85
CA ALA A 171 11.35 -13.05 -1.46
C ALA A 171 9.95 -13.16 -0.84
N ALA A 172 8.91 -12.73 -1.57
CA ALA A 172 7.50 -12.84 -1.13
C ALA A 172 7.11 -14.30 -0.88
N LEU A 173 7.50 -15.18 -1.82
CA LEU A 173 7.22 -16.59 -1.77
C LEU A 173 7.98 -17.24 -0.60
N ALA A 174 9.25 -16.89 -0.40
CA ALA A 174 10.07 -17.38 0.70
C ALA A 174 9.56 -16.91 2.07
N ALA A 175 9.10 -15.66 2.19
CA ALA A 175 8.53 -15.12 3.42
C ALA A 175 7.28 -15.89 3.86
N GLU A 176 6.36 -16.18 2.94
CA GLU A 176 5.17 -16.98 3.26
C GLU A 176 5.49 -18.44 3.53
N VAL A 177 6.47 -18.97 2.80
CA VAL A 177 6.97 -20.33 3.00
C VAL A 177 7.82 -20.48 4.26
N ALA A 178 8.24 -19.40 4.94
CA ALA A 178 8.96 -19.51 6.22
C ALA A 178 8.15 -20.24 7.31
N LYS A 179 6.82 -20.31 7.17
CA LYS A 179 5.91 -21.10 8.02
C LYS A 179 5.82 -22.58 7.60
N HIS A 180 6.53 -22.98 6.55
CA HIS A 180 6.61 -24.35 6.04
C HIS A 180 7.80 -25.09 6.69
N PRO A 181 7.68 -26.40 6.98
CA PRO A 181 8.74 -27.15 7.65
C PRO A 181 10.07 -27.26 6.86
N GLN A 182 10.02 -27.10 5.53
CA GLN A 182 11.19 -27.14 4.64
C GLN A 182 11.09 -26.04 3.56
N PRO A 183 11.42 -24.79 3.89
CA PRO A 183 11.08 -23.66 3.04
C PRO A 183 11.90 -23.59 1.76
N GLU A 184 13.22 -23.73 1.86
CA GLU A 184 14.12 -23.61 0.69
C GLU A 184 13.91 -24.70 -0.36
N ARG A 185 13.55 -25.91 0.08
CA ARG A 185 13.26 -27.04 -0.83
C ARG A 185 12.02 -26.75 -1.65
N LEU A 186 11.02 -26.13 -1.03
CA LEU A 186 9.74 -25.83 -1.66
C LEU A 186 9.88 -24.71 -2.70
N VAL A 187 10.57 -23.61 -2.34
CA VAL A 187 10.88 -22.53 -3.28
C VAL A 187 11.67 -23.07 -4.48
N ARG A 188 12.70 -23.90 -4.26
CA ARG A 188 13.45 -24.55 -5.35
C ARG A 188 12.57 -25.45 -6.23
N ALA A 189 11.66 -26.22 -5.63
CA ALA A 189 10.75 -27.07 -6.37
C ALA A 189 9.79 -26.25 -7.24
N TRP A 190 9.19 -25.19 -6.70
CA TRP A 190 8.32 -24.29 -7.47
C TRP A 190 9.06 -23.59 -8.60
N MET A 191 10.27 -23.10 -8.37
CA MET A 191 11.09 -22.47 -9.43
C MET A 191 11.50 -23.46 -10.52
N SER A 192 11.76 -24.72 -10.16
CA SER A 192 12.02 -25.79 -11.13
C SER A 192 10.77 -26.13 -11.96
N LEU A 193 9.60 -26.24 -11.32
CA LEU A 193 8.32 -26.50 -11.98
C LEU A 193 7.85 -25.32 -12.86
N SER A 194 8.18 -24.09 -12.47
CA SER A 194 7.83 -22.86 -13.20
C SER A 194 8.77 -22.50 -14.36
N SER A 195 9.91 -23.17 -14.50
CA SER A 195 10.70 -23.09 -15.73
C SER A 195 9.90 -23.52 -16.98
N ARG A 196 8.83 -24.31 -16.80
CA ARG A 196 7.85 -24.65 -17.85
C ARG A 196 6.70 -23.64 -18.00
N LEU A 197 6.47 -22.76 -17.02
CA LEU A 197 5.50 -21.65 -17.08
C LEU A 197 5.90 -20.60 -18.13
N HIS A 198 7.19 -20.42 -18.39
CA HIS A 198 7.69 -19.55 -19.47
C HIS A 198 7.18 -19.97 -20.85
N GLN A 199 6.91 -21.25 -21.07
CA GLN A 199 6.39 -21.78 -22.34
C GLN A 199 4.88 -21.52 -22.47
N VAL A 200 4.13 -21.58 -21.36
CA VAL A 200 2.69 -21.28 -21.31
C VAL A 200 2.43 -19.78 -21.38
N LEU A 201 3.26 -18.96 -20.72
CA LEU A 201 3.19 -17.50 -20.79
C LEU A 201 3.66 -16.96 -22.16
N ALA A 202 4.62 -17.60 -22.83
CA ALA A 202 5.00 -17.27 -24.21
C ALA A 202 3.85 -17.53 -25.20
N LEU A 203 3.09 -18.61 -25.02
CA LEU A 203 1.88 -18.91 -25.81
C LEU A 203 0.75 -17.89 -25.56
N LEU A 204 0.63 -17.34 -24.35
CA LEU A 204 -0.29 -16.23 -24.05
C LEU A 204 0.22 -14.88 -24.61
N HIS A 205 1.53 -14.71 -24.76
CA HIS A 205 2.15 -13.53 -25.38
C HIS A 205 1.88 -13.45 -26.89
N GLU A 206 1.73 -14.58 -27.58
CA GLU A 206 1.33 -14.62 -29.00
C GLU A 206 -0.09 -14.07 -29.24
N VAL A 207 -0.97 -14.15 -28.24
CA VAL A 207 -2.34 -13.58 -28.32
C VAL A 207 -2.35 -12.05 -28.14
N GLN A 208 -1.30 -11.46 -27.56
CA GLN A 208 -1.22 -10.01 -27.29
C GLN A 208 -0.64 -9.17 -28.45
N HIS A 209 -0.40 -9.78 -29.63
CA HIS A 209 0.22 -9.09 -30.76
C HIS A 209 -0.72 -8.20 -31.57
N HIS A 210 -1.29 -7.14 -30.97
CA HIS A 210 -1.74 -5.93 -31.69
C HIS A 210 -1.20 -4.66 -30.98
N SER A 211 0.02 -4.25 -31.34
CA SER A 211 0.62 -2.88 -31.45
C SER A 211 0.30 -1.78 -30.40
N PRO A 212 1.26 -0.92 -29.93
CA PRO A 212 2.32 -0.29 -30.75
C PRO A 212 3.73 -0.15 -30.13
N ARG A 213 4.71 -0.57 -30.95
CA ARG A 213 6.14 -0.25 -30.87
C ARG A 213 6.40 1.08 -31.59
N GLU A 214 6.54 2.17 -30.85
CA GLU A 214 7.23 3.38 -31.35
C GLU A 214 7.71 4.32 -30.23
N SER A 215 7.22 4.14 -28.99
CA SER A 215 7.58 5.02 -27.85
C SER A 215 8.78 4.52 -27.01
N THR A 216 9.17 3.25 -27.11
CA THR A 216 10.18 2.64 -26.22
C THR A 216 11.63 2.94 -26.61
N GLU A 217 11.89 3.17 -27.90
CA GLU A 217 13.25 3.42 -28.40
C GLU A 217 13.74 4.83 -28.04
N ARG A 218 12.82 5.80 -27.93
CA ARG A 218 13.13 7.17 -27.46
C ARG A 218 13.41 7.25 -25.95
N LEU A 219 12.80 6.38 -25.15
CA LEU A 219 13.04 6.31 -23.70
C LEU A 219 14.38 5.65 -23.37
N ARG A 220 14.80 4.63 -24.14
CA ARG A 220 16.09 3.96 -23.94
C ARG A 220 17.28 4.89 -24.17
N HIS A 221 17.14 5.84 -25.08
CA HIS A 221 18.20 6.82 -25.37
C HIS A 221 18.31 7.94 -24.32
N LEU A 222 17.29 8.14 -23.48
CA LEU A 222 17.28 9.13 -22.39
C LEU A 222 17.74 8.55 -21.04
N LEU A 223 17.74 7.22 -20.90
CA LEU A 223 18.04 6.51 -19.66
C LEU A 223 19.44 5.84 -19.67
N SER A 224 20.26 6.09 -20.69
CA SER A 224 21.58 5.44 -20.85
C SER A 224 22.77 6.24 -20.32
N ASP A 225 22.56 7.38 -19.66
CA ASP A 225 23.64 8.10 -18.98
C ASP A 225 23.47 7.99 -17.46
N ASP A 226 24.18 7.02 -16.89
CA ASP A 226 24.45 6.93 -15.45
C ASP A 226 25.64 7.87 -15.12
N PRO A 227 25.63 8.53 -13.95
CA PRO A 227 26.21 7.84 -12.81
C PRO A 227 25.49 8.06 -11.47
N VAL A 228 25.31 6.97 -10.72
CA VAL A 228 25.29 6.88 -9.25
C VAL A 228 24.30 7.84 -8.56
N VAL A 229 23.02 7.48 -8.64
CA VAL A 229 22.01 7.87 -7.64
C VAL A 229 21.52 6.59 -6.99
N PRO A 230 21.48 6.46 -5.65
CA PRO A 230 20.91 5.26 -5.03
C PRO A 230 19.47 5.08 -5.51
N PRO A 231 19.08 3.87 -5.93
CA PRO A 231 17.83 3.65 -6.64
C PRO A 231 16.62 3.99 -5.76
N CYS A 232 15.84 4.98 -6.20
CA CYS A 232 14.37 4.95 -6.21
C CYS A 232 13.61 4.60 -4.91
N LEU A 233 14.11 4.90 -3.70
CA LEU A 233 13.28 4.84 -2.48
C LEU A 233 12.24 5.98 -2.43
N ALA A 234 12.43 7.04 -3.23
CA ALA A 234 11.52 8.18 -3.30
C ALA A 234 10.11 7.82 -3.77
N ILE A 235 9.93 6.87 -4.70
CA ILE A 235 8.59 6.52 -5.23
C ILE A 235 7.72 5.80 -4.19
N PRO A 236 8.20 4.75 -3.50
CA PRO A 236 7.50 4.16 -2.37
C PRO A 236 7.16 5.18 -1.28
N CYS A 237 8.11 6.04 -0.90
CA CYS A 237 7.91 7.05 0.13
C CYS A 237 6.86 8.10 -0.31
N LEU A 238 6.91 8.53 -1.58
CA LEU A 238 5.95 9.45 -2.18
C LEU A 238 4.53 8.89 -2.12
N LEU A 239 4.33 7.64 -2.52
CA LEU A 239 3.01 7.02 -2.50
C LEU A 239 2.50 6.75 -1.07
N ARG A 240 3.40 6.61 -0.11
CA ARG A 240 3.07 6.29 1.29
C ARG A 240 2.81 7.52 2.15
N ALA A 241 3.47 8.63 1.86
CA ALA A 241 3.41 9.82 2.70
C ALA A 241 3.53 11.16 1.95
N GLY A 242 3.78 11.19 0.64
CA GLY A 242 3.97 12.40 -0.16
C GLY A 242 2.69 13.22 -0.37
N TYR A 243 2.11 13.69 0.72
CA TYR A 243 0.88 14.46 0.74
C TYR A 243 1.12 15.93 0.44
N CYS A 244 0.10 16.59 -0.11
CA CYS A 244 0.22 17.99 -0.53
C CYS A 244 -0.14 19.02 0.55
N TYR A 245 -0.60 18.57 1.73
CA TYR A 245 -0.76 19.44 2.90
C TYR A 245 0.57 19.58 3.64
N GLY A 246 0.79 20.75 4.23
CA GLY A 246 2.01 21.02 4.99
C GLY A 246 2.26 22.51 5.14
N PRO A 247 3.40 22.87 5.74
CA PRO A 247 3.74 24.24 6.09
C PRO A 247 4.19 25.09 4.89
N MET A 248 4.57 24.47 3.76
CA MET A 248 5.07 25.20 2.59
C MET A 248 3.92 25.86 1.81
N ASP A 249 4.24 26.98 1.17
CA ASP A 249 3.30 27.78 0.39
C ASP A 249 2.74 27.07 -0.83
N ASP A 250 3.48 26.15 -1.46
CA ASP A 250 2.99 25.42 -2.63
C ASP A 250 2.81 23.91 -2.34
N PRO A 251 1.73 23.28 -2.90
CA PRO A 251 1.47 21.87 -2.70
C PRO A 251 2.59 20.93 -3.18
N ALA A 252 3.39 21.32 -4.18
CA ALA A 252 4.46 20.46 -4.71
C ALA A 252 5.65 20.38 -3.77
N SER A 253 6.01 21.49 -3.13
CA SER A 253 7.01 21.54 -2.07
C SER A 253 6.62 20.69 -0.87
N ASN A 254 5.34 20.72 -0.47
CA ASN A 254 4.83 19.86 0.61
C ASN A 254 4.93 18.36 0.24
N ILE A 255 4.66 17.99 -1.02
CA ILE A 255 4.82 16.60 -1.48
C ILE A 255 6.27 16.14 -1.31
N ILE A 256 7.23 16.98 -1.73
CA ILE A 256 8.67 16.68 -1.63
C ILE A 256 9.08 16.57 -0.15
N LEU A 257 8.71 17.56 0.66
CA LEU A 257 9.02 17.60 2.08
C LEU A 257 8.52 16.36 2.83
N ASN A 258 7.24 16.02 2.65
CA ASN A 258 6.65 14.86 3.29
C ASN A 258 7.28 13.55 2.80
N THR A 259 7.65 13.46 1.52
CA THR A 259 8.32 12.28 0.94
C THR A 259 9.69 12.05 1.57
N ILE A 260 10.53 13.09 1.62
CA ILE A 260 11.89 13.01 2.18
C ILE A 260 11.85 12.73 3.68
N TRP A 261 10.96 13.40 4.41
CA TRP A 261 10.81 13.16 5.84
C TRP A 261 10.40 11.71 6.13
N TYR A 262 9.48 11.17 5.34
CA TYR A 262 9.06 9.77 5.49
C TYR A 262 10.21 8.80 5.22
N GLU A 263 10.96 9.02 4.14
CA GLU A 263 12.13 8.22 3.79
C GLU A 263 13.16 8.19 4.92
N ALA A 264 13.45 9.34 5.54
CA ALA A 264 14.43 9.46 6.61
C ALA A 264 13.99 8.79 7.93
N ASN A 265 12.70 8.83 8.26
CA ASN A 265 12.18 8.37 9.56
C ASN A 265 11.58 6.96 9.53
N PHE A 266 11.27 6.44 8.34
CA PHE A 266 10.76 5.09 8.13
C PHE A 266 11.60 4.37 7.08
N PRO A 267 12.92 4.14 7.35
CA PRO A 267 13.78 3.45 6.42
C PRO A 267 13.19 2.07 6.11
N ALA A 268 12.97 1.80 4.83
CA ALA A 268 12.36 0.56 4.40
C ALA A 268 13.28 -0.62 4.78
N GLU A 269 12.75 -1.60 5.53
CA GLU A 269 13.15 -2.99 5.25
C GLU A 269 12.87 -3.20 3.77
N ILE A 270 13.89 -3.60 3.00
CA ILE A 270 13.86 -3.71 1.53
C ILE A 270 12.69 -4.61 1.14
N ASN A 271 11.51 -4.01 0.96
CA ASN A 271 10.37 -4.67 0.38
C ASN A 271 10.55 -4.52 -1.11
N PRO A 272 10.45 -5.61 -1.87
CA PRO A 272 10.86 -5.57 -3.25
C PRO A 272 9.84 -4.74 -4.04
N VAL A 273 10.28 -3.53 -4.35
CA VAL A 273 9.50 -2.49 -5.01
C VAL A 273 9.31 -2.89 -6.46
N LEU A 274 8.09 -3.29 -6.83
CA LEU A 274 7.66 -2.99 -8.19
C LEU A 274 7.56 -1.48 -8.29
N ASP A 275 8.49 -0.91 -9.05
CA ASP A 275 8.67 0.51 -9.35
C ASP A 275 7.55 1.03 -10.28
N MET A 276 6.29 0.69 -9.95
CA MET A 276 5.17 0.75 -10.89
C MET A 276 4.01 1.51 -10.29
N ILE A 277 4.08 2.83 -10.42
CA ILE A 277 2.99 3.75 -10.13
C ILE A 277 1.85 3.48 -11.13
N GLY A 278 0.84 2.71 -10.71
CA GLY A 278 -0.42 2.65 -11.44
C GLY A 278 -1.14 4.02 -11.41
N PRO A 279 -1.88 4.41 -12.45
CA PRO A 279 -2.65 5.67 -12.46
C PRO A 279 -3.59 5.80 -11.25
N LYS A 280 -4.17 4.68 -10.78
CA LYS A 280 -5.01 4.66 -9.56
C LYS A 280 -4.22 4.93 -8.26
N SER A 281 -2.92 4.63 -8.22
CA SER A 281 -2.06 4.92 -7.05
C SER A 281 -1.88 6.43 -6.86
N LEU A 282 -1.73 7.18 -7.95
CA LEU A 282 -1.70 8.65 -7.90
C LEU A 282 -3.08 9.21 -7.54
N THR A 283 -4.17 8.67 -8.10
CA THR A 283 -5.53 9.08 -7.71
C THR A 283 -5.75 8.92 -6.21
N ARG A 284 -5.27 7.82 -5.61
CA ARG A 284 -5.35 7.60 -4.16
C ARG A 284 -4.55 8.64 -3.37
N LEU A 285 -3.34 8.98 -3.81
CA LEU A 285 -2.51 10.01 -3.17
C LEU A 285 -3.18 11.40 -3.26
N VAL A 286 -3.78 11.71 -4.40
CA VAL A 286 -4.57 12.94 -4.62
C VAL A 286 -5.77 12.97 -3.67
N SER A 287 -6.55 11.89 -3.59
CA SER A 287 -7.68 11.81 -2.66
C SER A 287 -7.25 11.97 -1.21
N ARG A 288 -6.19 11.28 -0.78
CA ARG A 288 -5.65 11.39 0.59
C ARG A 288 -5.24 12.82 0.92
N SER A 289 -4.56 13.49 -0.01
CA SER A 289 -4.15 14.89 0.16
C SER A 289 -5.36 15.82 0.26
N PHE A 290 -6.38 15.63 -0.59
CA PHE A 290 -7.63 16.38 -0.55
C PHE A 290 -8.34 16.22 0.80
N TYR A 291 -8.56 14.99 1.26
CA TYR A 291 -9.19 14.74 2.56
C TYR A 291 -8.34 15.24 3.73
N GLY A 292 -7.02 15.20 3.62
CA GLY A 292 -6.09 15.81 4.57
C GLY A 292 -6.31 17.32 4.70
N LEU A 293 -6.32 18.05 3.58
CA LEU A 293 -6.57 19.50 3.54
C LEU A 293 -7.94 19.89 4.10
N VAL A 294 -9.00 19.15 3.74
CA VAL A 294 -10.36 19.41 4.24
C VAL A 294 -10.43 19.17 5.76
N SER A 295 -9.83 18.07 6.23
CA SER A 295 -9.80 17.71 7.66
C SER A 295 -8.98 18.70 8.49
N PHE A 296 -7.90 19.25 7.92
CA PHE A 296 -7.15 20.34 8.52
C PHE A 296 -8.09 21.52 8.80
N LEU A 297 -8.75 22.06 7.75
CA LEU A 297 -9.61 23.24 7.90
C LEU A 297 -10.82 22.99 8.82
N GLN A 298 -11.45 21.82 8.75
CA GLN A 298 -12.60 21.53 9.60
C GLN A 298 -12.23 21.29 11.07
N THR A 299 -11.00 20.85 11.34
CA THR A 299 -10.47 20.75 12.71
C THR A 299 -10.05 22.14 13.22
N ARG A 300 -9.41 22.97 12.38
CA ARG A 300 -9.11 24.37 12.72
C ARG A 300 -10.37 25.18 12.99
N TYR A 301 -11.43 24.98 12.21
CA TYR A 301 -12.66 25.77 12.25
C TYR A 301 -13.90 24.87 12.32
N HIS A 302 -14.35 24.52 13.53
CA HIS A 302 -15.45 23.56 13.73
C HIS A 302 -16.80 23.98 13.11
N ASN A 303 -17.01 25.27 12.90
CA ASN A 303 -18.24 25.78 12.27
C ASN A 303 -18.16 25.79 10.73
N LEU A 304 -17.03 25.38 10.16
CA LEU A 304 -16.85 25.26 8.72
C LEU A 304 -17.45 23.94 8.23
N SER A 305 -18.46 24.02 7.37
CA SER A 305 -18.98 22.84 6.68
C SER A 305 -17.98 22.29 5.66
N GLU A 306 -18.11 21.02 5.27
CA GLU A 306 -17.19 20.38 4.30
C GLU A 306 -17.18 21.14 2.97
N HIS A 307 -18.37 21.53 2.48
CA HIS A 307 -18.52 22.35 1.28
C HIS A 307 -17.77 23.69 1.38
N GLN A 308 -17.83 24.35 2.53
CA GLN A 308 -17.14 25.61 2.78
C GLN A 308 -15.61 25.43 2.84
N ALA A 309 -15.14 24.35 3.45
CA ALA A 309 -13.72 24.00 3.45
C ALA A 309 -13.22 23.77 2.01
N VAL A 310 -13.99 23.04 1.20
CA VAL A 310 -13.65 22.82 -0.22
C VAL A 310 -13.65 24.14 -1.00
N GLN A 311 -14.63 25.03 -0.81
CA GLN A 311 -14.65 26.35 -1.45
C GLN A 311 -13.43 27.20 -1.06
N CYS A 312 -13.01 27.14 0.20
CA CYS A 312 -11.81 27.80 0.69
C CYS A 312 -10.57 27.28 -0.05
N LEU A 313 -10.38 25.96 -0.07
CA LEU A 313 -9.24 25.32 -0.75
C LEU A 313 -9.20 25.58 -2.26
N VAL A 314 -10.37 25.60 -2.93
CA VAL A 314 -10.43 25.93 -4.36
C VAL A 314 -9.99 27.37 -4.60
N SER A 315 -10.41 28.29 -3.73
CA SER A 315 -10.04 29.70 -3.81
C SER A 315 -8.55 29.94 -3.54
N THR A 316 -7.94 29.10 -2.72
CA THR A 316 -6.53 29.24 -2.30
C THR A 316 -5.58 28.30 -3.02
N CYS A 317 -6.04 27.59 -4.06
CA CYS A 317 -5.28 26.56 -4.76
C CYS A 317 -4.70 25.46 -3.84
N GLY A 318 -5.41 25.13 -2.75
CA GLY A 318 -5.02 24.11 -1.78
C GLY A 318 -3.92 24.54 -0.81
N GLN A 319 -3.53 25.82 -0.81
CA GLN A 319 -2.50 26.35 0.07
C GLN A 319 -3.10 26.64 1.45
N LEU A 320 -2.56 26.01 2.49
CA LEU A 320 -3.07 26.15 3.86
C LEU A 320 -2.74 27.53 4.46
N CYS A 321 -1.58 28.11 4.12
CA CYS A 321 -1.20 29.45 4.55
C CYS A 321 -2.18 30.54 4.10
N ALA A 322 -2.81 30.36 2.92
CA ALA A 322 -3.84 31.25 2.42
C ALA A 322 -5.27 30.84 2.84
N ALA A 323 -5.51 29.54 3.10
CA ALA A 323 -6.81 29.04 3.51
C ALA A 323 -7.11 29.24 5.01
N ASP A 324 -6.07 29.31 5.84
CA ASP A 324 -6.16 29.61 7.27
C ASP A 324 -5.51 30.97 7.57
N PRO A 325 -6.31 32.02 7.81
CA PRO A 325 -5.80 33.36 8.13
C PRO A 325 -4.93 33.43 9.39
N ASN A 326 -5.05 32.43 10.27
CA ASN A 326 -4.30 32.30 11.51
C ASN A 326 -3.20 31.23 11.41
N PHE A 327 -2.77 30.88 10.19
CA PHE A 327 -1.74 29.88 9.95
C PHE A 327 -0.34 30.36 10.36
N CYS A 328 -0.01 31.60 10.00
CA CYS A 328 1.27 32.24 10.36
C CYS A 328 1.10 33.16 11.57
N ALA A 329 2.19 33.43 12.29
CA ALA A 329 2.18 34.36 13.41
C ALA A 329 1.81 35.79 12.96
N PRO A 330 1.09 36.57 13.80
CA PRO A 330 0.75 37.95 13.47
C PRO A 330 2.00 38.80 13.22
N GLY A 331 2.13 39.37 12.02
CA GLY A 331 3.26 40.25 11.65
C GLY A 331 4.23 39.66 10.61
N ASP A 332 3.99 38.44 10.12
CA ASP A 332 4.71 37.92 8.95
C ASP A 332 4.26 38.65 7.67
N GLY A 333 4.96 39.75 7.36
CA GLY A 333 4.68 40.56 6.18
C GLY A 333 4.86 39.82 4.85
N LYS A 334 5.65 38.74 4.81
CA LYS A 334 5.81 37.89 3.63
C LYS A 334 4.58 37.02 3.43
N ALA A 335 4.06 36.41 4.51
CA ALA A 335 2.82 35.65 4.46
C ALA A 335 1.65 36.50 3.95
N GLN A 336 1.50 37.73 4.44
CA GLN A 336 0.43 38.63 3.99
C GLN A 336 0.57 39.00 2.51
N GLN A 337 1.78 39.24 2.03
CA GLN A 337 2.04 39.50 0.60
C GLN A 337 1.74 38.26 -0.26
N HIS A 338 2.11 37.06 0.20
CA HIS A 338 1.84 35.81 -0.49
C HIS A 338 0.34 35.51 -0.57
N VAL A 339 -0.39 35.66 0.53
CA VAL A 339 -1.86 35.53 0.56
C VAL A 339 -2.52 36.52 -0.40
N GLN A 340 -2.05 37.78 -0.42
CA GLN A 340 -2.53 38.80 -1.35
C GLN A 340 -2.26 38.44 -2.83
N MET A 341 -1.13 37.79 -3.11
CA MET A 341 -0.78 37.30 -4.44
C MET A 341 -1.66 36.11 -4.87
N VAL A 342 -1.94 35.19 -3.95
CA VAL A 342 -2.73 33.96 -4.21
C VAL A 342 -4.21 34.27 -4.39
N LEU A 343 -4.78 35.09 -3.52
CA LEU A 343 -6.20 35.47 -3.57
C LEU A 343 -6.48 36.63 -4.55
N GLY A 344 -5.43 37.35 -4.94
CA GLY A 344 -5.54 38.59 -5.71
C GLY A 344 -6.20 39.72 -4.91
N ALA A 345 -6.55 40.82 -5.58
CA ALA A 345 -7.22 41.97 -4.95
C ALA A 345 -8.72 41.79 -4.70
N SER A 346 -9.23 40.55 -4.81
CA SER A 346 -10.66 40.27 -4.71
C SER A 346 -11.03 39.77 -3.32
N ASP A 347 -12.01 40.42 -2.68
CA ASP A 347 -12.60 39.90 -1.44
C ASP A 347 -13.33 38.59 -1.75
N ILE A 348 -12.74 37.46 -1.34
CA ILE A 348 -13.35 36.15 -1.49
C ILE A 348 -14.24 35.89 -0.27
N PRO A 349 -15.58 35.84 -0.40
CA PRO A 349 -16.50 35.83 0.74
C PRO A 349 -16.29 34.67 1.71
N ILE A 350 -15.80 33.52 1.21
CA ILE A 350 -15.52 32.37 2.07
C ILE A 350 -14.28 32.60 2.95
N ILE A 351 -13.24 33.28 2.45
CA ILE A 351 -12.03 33.58 3.21
C ILE A 351 -12.34 34.58 4.32
N THR A 352 -13.06 35.66 3.99
CA THR A 352 -13.52 36.64 4.98
C THR A 352 -14.38 36.00 6.08
N LYS A 353 -15.17 34.98 5.74
CA LYS A 353 -15.95 34.22 6.73
C LYS A 353 -15.09 33.33 7.62
N VAL A 354 -13.97 32.80 7.12
CA VAL A 354 -13.00 32.06 7.93
C VAL A 354 -12.22 33.01 8.84
N GLU A 355 -11.81 34.19 8.35
CA GLU A 355 -11.14 35.24 9.13
C GLU A 355 -11.95 35.69 10.36
N GLN A 356 -13.28 35.72 10.23
CA GLN A 356 -14.18 36.10 11.33
C GLN A 356 -14.34 35.02 12.41
N GLN A 357 -13.83 33.80 12.18
CA GLN A 357 -13.95 32.70 13.12
C GLN A 357 -12.69 32.59 13.99
N VAL A 358 -12.91 32.33 15.29
CA VAL A 358 -11.82 31.95 16.19
C VAL A 358 -11.46 30.49 15.94
N PRO A 359 -10.17 30.17 15.71
CA PRO A 359 -9.79 28.79 15.51
C PRO A 359 -10.05 27.93 16.75
N SER A 360 -10.58 26.73 16.55
CA SER A 360 -11.08 25.82 17.59
C SER A 360 -10.06 24.78 18.07
N ALA A 361 -8.97 24.59 17.34
CA ALA A 361 -7.90 23.63 17.61
C ALA A 361 -6.53 24.25 17.32
N THR A 362 -5.43 23.63 17.70
CA THR A 362 -4.07 24.05 17.31
C THR A 362 -3.74 23.66 15.87
N ILE A 363 -2.65 24.22 15.33
CA ILE A 363 -2.11 23.80 14.02
C ILE A 363 -1.69 22.33 14.05
N GLN A 364 -1.08 21.89 15.15
CA GLN A 364 -0.66 20.50 15.34
C GLN A 364 -1.84 19.54 15.31
N GLU A 365 -2.92 19.82 16.05
CA GLU A 365 -4.14 19.00 16.04
C GLU A 365 -4.77 18.94 14.64
N ALA A 366 -4.73 20.04 13.90
CA ALA A 366 -5.22 20.06 12.52
C ALA A 366 -4.35 19.25 11.56
N TYR A 367 -3.03 19.25 11.72
CA TYR A 367 -2.15 18.35 10.97
C TYR A 367 -2.34 16.89 11.36
N GLU A 368 -2.62 16.59 12.63
CA GLU A 368 -2.92 15.23 13.07
C GLU A 368 -4.23 14.74 12.45
N ALA A 369 -5.26 15.59 12.40
CA ALA A 369 -6.49 15.29 11.67
C ALA A 369 -6.24 15.08 10.17
N ALA A 370 -5.40 15.91 9.55
CA ALA A 370 -5.02 15.78 8.14
C ALA A 370 -4.30 14.45 7.87
N ALA A 371 -3.31 14.11 8.69
CA ALA A 371 -2.56 12.87 8.60
C ALA A 371 -3.42 11.63 8.86
N THR A 372 -4.37 11.73 9.79
CA THR A 372 -5.36 10.68 10.03
C THR A 372 -6.28 10.48 8.83
N ALA A 373 -6.76 11.56 8.20
CA ALA A 373 -7.57 11.50 7.00
C ALA A 373 -6.82 10.93 5.79
N ALA A 374 -5.53 11.25 5.68
CA ALA A 374 -4.64 10.78 4.63
C ALA A 374 -4.13 9.34 4.85
N TRP A 375 -4.41 8.75 6.03
CA TRP A 375 -3.95 7.42 6.44
C TRP A 375 -2.43 7.32 6.54
N HIS A 376 -1.80 8.37 7.07
CA HIS A 376 -0.40 8.32 7.45
C HIS A 376 -0.19 7.23 8.53
N PRO A 377 0.86 6.39 8.46
CA PRO A 377 1.09 5.33 9.43
C PRO A 377 1.37 5.82 10.85
N ASN A 378 1.85 7.06 11.01
CA ASN A 378 2.02 7.72 12.30
C ASN A 378 1.57 9.18 12.25
N PRO A 379 0.26 9.47 12.44
CA PRO A 379 -0.29 10.82 12.30
C PRO A 379 0.30 11.84 13.28
N GLU A 380 0.47 11.48 14.55
CA GLU A 380 0.97 12.35 15.61
C GLU A 380 2.42 12.81 15.34
N GLN A 381 3.27 11.88 14.90
CA GLN A 381 4.67 12.18 14.60
C GLN A 381 4.79 13.09 13.37
N GLN A 382 3.98 12.86 12.34
CA GLN A 382 3.93 13.74 11.17
C GLN A 382 3.44 15.13 11.54
N ALA A 383 2.39 15.24 12.37
CA ALA A 383 1.85 16.52 12.81
C ALA A 383 2.87 17.33 13.62
N THR A 384 3.61 16.67 14.50
CA THR A 384 4.68 17.29 15.29
C THR A 384 5.75 17.86 14.36
N PHE A 385 6.20 17.07 13.38
CA PHE A 385 7.19 17.49 12.39
C PHE A 385 6.72 18.69 11.55
N LEU A 386 5.51 18.63 10.98
CA LEU A 386 4.98 19.70 10.13
C LEU A 386 4.76 21.00 10.91
N THR A 387 4.45 20.90 12.21
CA THR A 387 4.29 22.07 13.09
C THR A 387 5.63 22.68 13.49
N SER A 388 6.67 21.85 13.69
CA SER A 388 8.02 22.30 14.07
C SER A 388 8.89 22.70 12.87
N TRP A 389 8.33 22.78 11.66
CA TRP A 389 9.10 23.08 10.46
C TRP A 389 9.48 24.57 10.40
N GLU A 390 10.78 24.86 10.47
CA GLU A 390 11.34 26.22 10.42
C GLU A 390 11.98 26.57 9.06
N GLY A 391 11.80 25.72 8.03
CA GLY A 391 12.31 25.99 6.69
C GLY A 391 11.65 27.21 6.04
N ASP A 392 12.24 27.75 4.97
CA ASP A 392 11.71 28.92 4.26
C ASP A 392 10.30 28.65 3.71
N LEU A 393 9.28 29.11 4.44
CA LEU A 393 7.86 28.88 4.16
C LEU A 393 7.44 29.58 2.85
N HIS A 394 8.07 30.73 2.56
CA HIS A 394 7.67 31.69 1.52
C HIS A 394 8.49 31.61 0.24
N ARG A 395 8.81 30.37 -0.16
CA ARG A 395 9.79 30.12 -1.20
C ARG A 395 9.23 30.33 -2.61
N GLU A 396 9.89 31.18 -3.40
CA GLU A 396 9.60 31.34 -4.82
C GLU A 396 10.40 30.32 -5.66
N GLY A 397 9.71 29.33 -6.25
CA GLY A 397 10.27 28.44 -7.27
C GLY A 397 10.35 26.94 -6.89
N LYS A 398 10.74 26.10 -7.87
CA LYS A 398 10.87 24.65 -7.69
C LYS A 398 12.17 24.30 -6.95
N PHE A 399 12.13 23.26 -6.12
CA PHE A 399 13.34 22.63 -5.57
C PHE A 399 14.36 22.29 -6.66
N SER A 400 15.58 22.80 -6.53
CA SER A 400 16.75 22.31 -7.24
C SER A 400 17.20 20.98 -6.63
N LEU A 401 17.97 20.21 -7.41
CA LEU A 401 18.49 18.93 -6.97
C LEU A 401 19.41 19.06 -5.73
N GLU A 402 20.20 20.13 -5.67
CA GLU A 402 21.13 20.41 -4.56
C GLU A 402 20.39 20.68 -3.25
N GLU A 403 19.26 21.40 -3.31
CA GLU A 403 18.44 21.66 -2.13
C GLU A 403 17.70 20.41 -1.64
N VAL A 404 17.25 19.55 -2.55
CA VAL A 404 16.67 18.24 -2.18
C VAL A 404 17.72 17.41 -1.44
N GLN A 405 18.96 17.37 -1.95
CA GLN A 405 20.06 16.65 -1.30
C GLN A 405 20.41 17.24 0.09
N HIS A 406 20.40 18.56 0.21
CA HIS A 406 20.61 19.24 1.48
C HIS A 406 19.49 18.93 2.50
N LEU A 407 18.22 18.92 2.05
CA LEU A 407 17.08 18.51 2.87
C LEU A 407 17.18 17.06 3.34
N CYS A 408 17.53 16.12 2.45
CA CYS A 408 17.75 14.73 2.82
C CYS A 408 18.81 14.61 3.91
N SER A 409 19.89 15.40 3.81
CA SER A 409 20.98 15.40 4.79
C SER A 409 20.55 16.01 6.14
N ALA A 410 19.71 17.05 6.12
CA ALA A 410 19.22 17.71 7.33
C ALA A 410 18.17 16.88 8.09
N LEU A 411 17.36 16.10 7.36
CA LEU A 411 16.27 15.28 7.90
C LEU A 411 16.70 13.87 8.30
N SER A 412 17.86 13.41 7.84
CA SER A 412 18.41 12.10 8.21
C SER A 412 18.80 12.07 9.70
N PRO A 413 18.49 10.98 10.44
CA PRO A 413 18.92 10.84 11.83
C PRO A 413 20.46 10.85 11.91
N LYS A 414 21.01 11.62 12.86
CA LYS A 414 22.45 11.69 13.15
C LYS A 414 22.96 10.51 13.94
#